data_AF-X1U5I0-F1
#
_entry.id   AF-X1U5I0-F1
#
_cell.length_a   1.000
_cell.length_b   1.000
_cell.length_c   1.000
_cell.angle_alpha   90.00
_cell.angle_beta   90.00
_cell.angle_gamma   90.00
#
_symmetry.space_group_name_H-M   'P 1'
#
loop_
_entity.id
_entity.type
_entity.pdbx_description
1 polymer ?
#
loop_
_entity_poly.entity_id
_entity_poly.type
_entity_poly.pdbx_seq_one_letter_code
_entity_poly.pdbx_strand_id
1 'polypeptide(L)'
;MQIRKTYKEVNPELLYDEIRDFVLKQGVSLGEAKLETYALPGNTSSFISRGTLTFKIQGQPGKAEKECLRAHVVGSVKSETKVMLDIDEKLFSPEKVSALQEDLDFIFGSYEAK
;
A
#
# COMPACT_ATOMS: atom_id res chain seq x y z
N MET A 1 -2.34 -5.60 13.01
CA MET A 1 -1.07 -6.04 12.39
C MET A 1 -0.42 -4.93 11.59
N GLN A 2 0.92 -4.84 11.57
CA GLN A 2 1.66 -3.96 10.64
C GLN A 2 2.67 -4.79 9.84
N ILE A 3 2.66 -4.63 8.52
CA ILE A 3 3.55 -5.33 7.58
C ILE A 3 4.44 -4.29 6.92
N ARG A 4 5.75 -4.55 6.86
CA ARG A 4 6.72 -3.69 6.19
C ARG A 4 7.45 -4.51 5.14
N LYS A 5 7.40 -4.06 3.88
CA LYS A 5 8.11 -4.67 2.77
C LYS A 5 8.98 -3.62 2.08
N THR A 6 10.14 -4.02 1.59
CA THR A 6 11.06 -3.15 0.84
C THR A 6 11.35 -3.80 -0.48
N TYR A 7 11.16 -3.06 -1.57
CA TYR A 7 11.37 -3.53 -2.93
C TYR A 7 12.46 -2.69 -3.61
N LYS A 8 13.29 -3.33 -4.44
CA LYS A 8 14.32 -2.69 -5.25
C LYS A 8 13.85 -2.57 -6.69
N GLU A 9 14.13 -1.43 -7.31
CA GLU A 9 13.82 -1.18 -8.74
C GLU A 9 12.31 -1.27 -9.09
N VAL A 10 11.42 -1.22 -8.09
CA VAL A 10 9.97 -1.20 -8.29
C VAL A 10 9.48 0.24 -8.31
N ASN A 11 8.69 0.57 -9.34
CA ASN A 11 8.06 1.89 -9.44
C ASN A 11 7.03 2.07 -8.28
N PRO A 12 7.20 3.08 -7.40
CA PRO A 12 6.29 3.32 -6.30
C PRO A 12 4.86 3.65 -6.72
N GLU A 13 4.67 4.27 -7.90
CA GLU A 13 3.33 4.58 -8.42
C GLU A 13 2.62 3.30 -8.86
N LEU A 14 3.33 2.42 -9.56
CA LEU A 14 2.80 1.12 -9.97
C LEU A 14 2.43 0.28 -8.75
N LEU A 15 3.33 0.18 -7.77
CA LEU A 15 3.07 -0.56 -6.53
C LEU A 15 1.88 0.01 -5.74
N TYR A 16 1.72 1.33 -5.75
CA TYR A 16 0.57 2.00 -5.15
C TYR A 16 -0.75 1.62 -5.85
N ASP A 17 -0.78 1.63 -7.18
CA ASP A 17 -1.97 1.21 -7.94
C ASP A 17 -2.29 -0.28 -7.74
N GLU A 18 -1.29 -1.17 -7.71
CA GLU A 18 -1.48 -2.60 -7.47
C GLU A 18 -2.04 -2.88 -6.06
N ILE A 19 -1.45 -2.26 -5.01
CA ILE A 19 -1.97 -2.38 -3.63
C ILE A 19 -3.43 -1.90 -3.58
N ARG A 20 -3.75 -0.81 -4.28
CA ARG A 20 -5.13 -0.30 -4.35
C ARG A 20 -6.07 -1.34 -4.94
N ASP A 21 -5.71 -1.93 -6.07
CA ASP A 21 -6.56 -2.90 -6.77
C ASP A 21 -6.76 -4.19 -5.95
N PHE A 22 -5.67 -4.74 -5.39
CA PHE A 22 -5.75 -5.94 -4.55
C PHE A 22 -6.62 -5.75 -3.33
N VAL A 23 -6.51 -4.60 -2.67
CA VAL A 23 -7.32 -4.32 -1.48
C VAL A 23 -8.78 -4.11 -1.88
N LEU A 24 -9.08 -3.40 -2.97
CA LEU A 24 -10.44 -3.27 -3.50
C LEU A 24 -11.07 -4.62 -3.86
N LYS A 25 -10.29 -5.55 -4.42
CA LYS A 25 -10.72 -6.93 -4.74
C LYS A 25 -11.17 -7.71 -3.51
N GLN A 26 -10.69 -7.37 -2.31
CA GLN A 26 -11.11 -7.99 -1.04
C GLN A 26 -12.47 -7.45 -0.52
N GLY A 27 -13.13 -6.57 -1.27
CA GLY A 27 -14.46 -6.05 -0.96
C GLY A 27 -14.49 -4.93 0.08
N VAL A 28 -13.41 -4.14 0.17
CA VAL A 28 -13.37 -2.91 1.00
C VAL A 28 -13.47 -1.67 0.13
N SER A 29 -13.90 -0.56 0.72
CA SER A 29 -14.04 0.71 0.01
C SER A 29 -12.79 1.55 0.16
N LEU A 30 -12.42 2.27 -0.90
CA LEU A 30 -11.36 3.27 -0.84
C LEU A 30 -11.87 4.50 -0.07
N GLY A 31 -11.18 4.86 1.01
CA GLY A 31 -11.49 6.02 1.83
C GLY A 31 -10.69 7.26 1.41
N GLU A 32 -9.37 7.18 1.51
CA GLU A 32 -8.46 8.26 1.09
C GLU A 32 -7.38 7.69 0.18
N ALA A 33 -7.06 8.42 -0.88
CA ALA A 33 -6.02 8.05 -1.83
C ALA A 33 -5.21 9.30 -2.16
N LYS A 34 -3.99 9.35 -1.65
CA LYS A 34 -3.09 10.48 -1.81
C LYS A 34 -1.78 10.00 -2.42
N LEU A 35 -1.41 10.54 -3.56
CA LEU A 35 -0.11 10.28 -4.20
C LEU A 35 0.57 11.63 -4.42
N GLU A 36 1.75 11.79 -3.83
CA GLU A 36 2.53 13.02 -3.89
C GLU A 36 3.93 12.69 -4.38
N THR A 37 4.32 13.28 -5.52
CA THR A 37 5.66 13.10 -6.08
C THR A 37 6.43 14.40 -5.97
N TYR A 38 7.58 14.35 -5.29
CA TYR A 38 8.43 15.51 -5.05
C TYR A 38 9.81 15.30 -5.67
N ALA A 39 10.39 16.36 -6.23
CA ALA A 39 11.79 16.37 -6.60
C ALA A 39 12.65 16.50 -5.34
N LEU A 40 13.69 15.68 -5.21
CA LEU A 40 14.65 15.80 -4.13
C LEU A 40 15.48 17.09 -4.30
N PRO A 41 15.56 17.95 -3.26
CA PRO A 41 16.39 19.14 -3.33
C PRO A 41 17.87 18.74 -3.47
N GLY A 42 18.53 19.24 -4.52
CA GLY A 42 19.95 19.03 -4.78
C GLY A 42 20.30 18.02 -5.88
N ASN A 43 19.33 17.30 -6.44
CA ASN A 43 19.57 16.41 -7.59
C ASN A 43 18.37 16.43 -8.55
N THR A 44 18.52 17.10 -9.69
CA THR A 44 17.45 17.42 -10.67
C THR A 44 16.80 16.21 -11.35
N SER A 45 17.17 14.98 -10.97
CA SER A 45 16.69 13.73 -11.57
C SER A 45 16.35 12.65 -10.55
N SER A 46 16.15 13.00 -9.28
CA SER A 46 15.69 12.07 -8.24
C SER A 46 14.33 12.52 -7.72
N PHE A 47 13.31 11.70 -7.93
CA PHE A 47 11.94 11.95 -7.51
C PHE A 47 11.57 10.96 -6.41
N ILE A 48 11.01 11.45 -5.30
CA ILE A 48 10.41 10.60 -4.27
C ILE A 48 8.90 10.67 -4.44
N SER A 49 8.29 9.51 -4.61
CA SER A 49 6.83 9.36 -4.59
C SER A 49 6.40 8.85 -3.22
N ARG A 50 5.39 9.49 -2.66
CA ARG A 50 4.72 9.14 -1.41
C ARG A 50 3.25 8.90 -1.69
N GLY A 51 2.87 7.63 -1.67
CA GLY A 51 1.50 7.16 -1.70
C GLY A 51 0.97 6.89 -0.29
N THR A 52 -0.22 7.35 0.02
CA THR A 52 -1.01 6.97 1.19
C THR A 52 -2.40 6.55 0.73
N LEU A 53 -2.75 5.31 0.97
CA LEU A 53 -4.08 4.74 0.73
C LEU A 53 -4.69 4.37 2.06
N THR A 54 -5.94 4.73 2.23
CA THR A 54 -6.72 4.42 3.42
C THR A 54 -7.99 3.74 2.97
N PHE A 55 -8.25 2.55 3.48
CA PHE A 55 -9.39 1.73 3.12
C PHE A 55 -10.32 1.62 4.31
N LYS A 56 -11.61 1.68 4.00
CA LYS A 56 -12.69 1.64 4.96
C LYS A 56 -13.58 0.46 4.65
N ILE A 57 -14.09 -0.17 5.71
CA ILE A 57 -15.16 -1.14 5.61
C ILE A 57 -16.45 -0.49 6.11
N GLN A 58 -17.55 -0.73 5.39
CA GLN A 58 -18.87 -0.36 5.90
C GLN A 58 -19.11 -1.17 7.17
N GLY A 59 -19.15 -0.49 8.32
CA GLY A 59 -19.58 -1.10 9.57
C GLY A 59 -21.06 -1.48 9.50
N GLN A 60 -21.55 -2.16 10.53
CA GLN A 60 -22.98 -2.41 10.72
C GLN A 60 -23.81 -1.14 10.44
N PRO A 61 -25.03 -1.27 9.88
CA PRO A 61 -25.89 -0.14 9.55
C PRO A 61 -26.06 0.75 10.80
N GLY A 62 -25.59 2.00 10.70
CA GLY A 62 -25.64 3.00 11.78
C GLY A 62 -24.31 3.29 12.50
N LYS A 63 -23.19 2.64 12.14
CA LYS A 63 -21.84 3.01 12.64
C LYS A 63 -21.02 3.70 11.56
N ALA A 64 -20.22 4.68 11.98
CA ALA A 64 -19.24 5.35 11.14
C ALA A 64 -18.35 4.33 10.41
N GLU A 65 -18.02 4.63 9.15
CA GLU A 65 -17.07 3.85 8.37
C GLU A 65 -15.78 3.66 9.18
N LYS A 66 -15.32 2.42 9.31
CA LYS A 66 -14.12 2.14 10.08
C LYS A 66 -12.96 1.88 9.12
N GLU A 67 -11.86 2.57 9.37
CA GLU A 67 -10.60 2.29 8.68
C GLU A 67 -10.16 0.87 9.03
N CYS A 68 -9.97 0.03 8.01
CA CYS A 68 -9.57 -1.37 8.18
C CYS A 68 -8.14 -1.62 7.72
N LEU A 69 -7.65 -0.85 6.75
CA LEU A 69 -6.31 -0.98 6.18
C LEU A 69 -5.79 0.37 5.75
N ARG A 70 -4.50 0.62 5.98
CA ARG A 70 -3.78 1.79 5.51
C ARG A 70 -2.49 1.36 4.85
N ALA A 71 -2.30 1.71 3.59
CA ALA A 71 -1.06 1.45 2.87
C ALA A 71 -0.28 2.75 2.68
N HIS A 72 0.97 2.73 3.12
CA HIS A 72 1.93 3.79 2.86
C HIS A 72 3.01 3.26 1.92
N VAL A 73 3.17 3.90 0.77
CA VAL A 73 4.21 3.61 -0.20
C VAL A 73 5.12 4.81 -0.27
N VAL A 74 6.42 4.64 -0.02
CA VAL A 74 7.41 5.71 -0.10
C VAL A 74 8.62 5.16 -0.83
N GLY A 75 8.98 5.77 -1.94
CA GLY A 75 10.10 5.28 -2.73
C GLY A 75 10.53 6.20 -3.84
N SER A 76 11.57 5.79 -4.53
CA SER A 76 11.96 6.37 -5.82
C SER A 76 12.30 5.25 -6.78
N VAL A 77 11.97 5.44 -8.06
CA VAL A 77 12.25 4.46 -9.13
C VAL A 77 13.74 4.10 -9.20
N LYS A 78 14.62 5.05 -8.87
CA LYS A 78 16.09 4.88 -8.92
C LYS A 78 16.69 4.20 -7.70
N SER A 79 15.93 4.00 -6.64
CA SER A 79 16.45 3.54 -5.35
C SER A 79 15.60 2.38 -4.85
N GLU A 80 15.01 2.52 -3.67
CA GLU A 80 14.16 1.51 -3.06
C GLU A 80 12.75 2.08 -2.87
N THR A 81 11.77 1.19 -2.96
CA THR A 81 10.37 1.47 -2.66
C THR A 81 9.98 0.70 -1.41
N LYS A 82 9.65 1.45 -0.36
CA LYS A 82 9.23 0.91 0.92
C LYS A 82 7.72 0.96 1.01
N VAL A 83 7.14 -0.13 1.47
CA VAL A 83 5.71 -0.27 1.73
C VAL A 83 5.51 -0.58 3.20
N MET A 84 4.55 0.12 3.80
CA MET A 84 4.05 -0.14 5.13
C MET A 84 2.54 -0.29 5.06
N LEU A 85 2.06 -1.49 5.37
CA LEU A 85 0.64 -1.81 5.47
C LEU A 85 0.28 -1.87 6.95
N ASP A 86 -0.58 -0.98 7.39
CA ASP A 86 -1.19 -1.01 8.71
C ASP A 86 -2.59 -1.63 8.58
N ILE A 87 -2.87 -2.69 9.32
CA ILE A 87 -4.07 -3.51 9.15
C ILE A 87 -4.75 -3.70 10.51
N ASP A 88 -6.04 -3.38 10.58
CA ASP A 88 -6.88 -3.69 11.73
C ASP A 88 -7.48 -5.09 11.55
N GLU A 89 -6.90 -6.09 12.22
CA GLU A 89 -7.34 -7.48 12.20
C GLU A 89 -8.77 -7.69 12.73
N LYS A 90 -9.33 -6.72 13.46
CA LYS A 90 -10.72 -6.78 13.92
C LYS A 90 -11.72 -6.52 12.79
N LEU A 91 -11.27 -5.85 11.73
CA LEU A 91 -12.09 -5.43 10.59
C LEU A 91 -11.67 -6.12 9.29
N PHE A 92 -10.41 -6.51 9.19
CA PHE A 92 -9.82 -7.14 8.02
C PHE A 92 -9.28 -8.52 8.41
N SER A 93 -10.03 -9.56 8.06
CA SER A 93 -9.72 -10.95 8.46
C SER A 93 -8.32 -11.37 8.04
N PRO A 94 -7.63 -12.21 8.83
CA PRO A 94 -6.28 -12.69 8.50
C PRO A 94 -6.21 -13.43 7.16
N GLU A 95 -7.27 -14.10 6.73
CA GLU A 95 -7.35 -14.74 5.40
C GLU A 95 -7.19 -13.72 4.26
N LYS A 96 -7.82 -12.54 4.38
CA LYS A 96 -7.68 -11.46 3.40
C LYS A 96 -6.29 -10.83 3.43
N VAL A 97 -5.67 -10.78 4.62
CA VAL A 97 -4.29 -10.31 4.80
C VAL A 97 -3.30 -11.25 4.12
N SER A 98 -3.48 -12.56 4.28
CA SER A 98 -2.66 -13.56 3.60
C SER A 98 -2.83 -13.49 2.10
N ALA A 99 -4.07 -13.42 1.60
CA ALA A 99 -4.32 -13.28 0.16
C ALA A 99 -3.66 -12.03 -0.44
N LEU A 100 -3.78 -10.87 0.24
CA LEU A 100 -3.10 -9.64 -0.18
C LEU A 100 -1.57 -9.78 -0.21
N GLN A 101 -0.99 -10.46 0.79
CA GLN A 101 0.44 -10.69 0.84
C GLN A 101 0.91 -11.66 -0.25
N GLU A 102 0.14 -12.71 -0.54
CA GLU A 102 0.42 -13.66 -1.62
C GLU A 102 0.33 -12.99 -2.99
N ASP A 103 -0.69 -12.16 -3.23
CA ASP A 103 -0.81 -11.35 -4.46
C ASP A 103 0.41 -10.41 -4.63
N LEU A 104 0.84 -9.75 -3.55
CA LEU A 104 2.02 -8.88 -3.56
C LEU A 104 3.33 -9.66 -3.77
N ASP A 105 3.47 -10.83 -3.14
CA ASP A 105 4.64 -11.70 -3.30
C ASP A 105 4.71 -12.30 -4.71
N PHE A 106 3.56 -12.62 -5.28
CA PHE A 106 3.47 -13.13 -6.65
C PHE A 106 3.96 -12.12 -7.69
N ILE A 107 3.59 -10.84 -7.56
CA ILE A 107 4.02 -9.79 -8.49
C ILE A 107 5.41 -9.23 -8.14
N PHE A 108 5.66 -8.95 -6.86
CA PHE A 108 6.83 -8.19 -6.42
C PHE A 108 7.84 -8.99 -5.61
N GLY A 109 7.57 -10.25 -5.27
CA GLY A 109 8.47 -11.08 -4.45
C GLY A 109 9.86 -11.27 -5.07
N SER A 110 9.95 -11.24 -6.41
CA SER A 110 11.24 -11.26 -7.12
C SER A 110 12.08 -9.99 -6.92
N TYR A 111 11.43 -8.87 -6.56
CA TYR A 111 12.04 -7.56 -6.32
C TYR A 111 12.18 -7.21 -4.84
N GLU A 112 11.69 -8.07 -3.95
CA GLU A 112 11.78 -7.87 -2.51
C GLU A 112 13.25 -7.90 -2.08
N ALA A 113 13.67 -6.87 -1.37
CA ALA A 113 14.98 -6.81 -0.76
C ALA A 113 15.03 -7.81 0.40
N LYS A 114 15.67 -8.97 0.18
CA LYS A 114 15.99 -9.95 1.21
C LYS A 114 16.88 -9.37 2.31
#